data_AF-A0A0M9X925-F1
#
_entry.id   AF-A0A0M9X925-F1
#
_cell.length_a   1.000
_cell.length_b   1.000
_cell.length_c   1.000
_cell.angle_alpha   90.00
_cell.angle_beta   90.00
_cell.angle_gamma   90.00
#
_symmetry.space_group_name_H-M   'P 1'
#
loop_
_entity.id
_entity.type
_entity.pdbx_description
1 polymer ?
#
loop_
_entity_poly.entity_id
_entity_poly.type
_entity_poly.pdbx_seq_one_letter_code
_entity_poly.pdbx_strand_id
1 'polypeptide(L)'
;MGKKYPAIVKPWPDAWAEFVPFLSFDVEIHKVICSTNVIESVNARIRKAVRARGHFPNEAAALTCAYMALMGSDPTGKGRKRWTMRWKAPLNAFRIAFDGRLAPAGN
;
A
#
# COMPACT_ATOMS: atom_id res chain seq x y z
N MET A 1 -27.45 -0.81 -12.89
CA MET A 1 -26.69 -0.80 -11.61
C MET A 1 -26.55 0.65 -11.13
N GLY A 2 -26.48 0.92 -9.81
CA GLY A 2 -26.08 2.25 -9.31
C GLY A 2 -27.14 3.17 -8.66
N LYS A 3 -28.45 2.84 -8.68
CA LYS A 3 -29.51 3.74 -8.16
C LYS A 3 -29.37 4.09 -6.66
N LYS A 4 -28.80 3.20 -5.85
CA LYS A 4 -28.66 3.38 -4.40
C LYS A 4 -27.43 4.21 -3.98
N TYR A 5 -26.34 4.13 -4.76
CA TYR A 5 -25.07 4.81 -4.47
C TYR A 5 -24.44 5.35 -5.76
N PRO A 6 -25.01 6.40 -6.36
CA PRO A 6 -24.55 6.92 -7.66
C PRO A 6 -23.11 7.45 -7.58
N ALA A 7 -22.69 7.98 -6.43
CA ALA A 7 -21.33 8.47 -6.19
C ALA A 7 -20.25 7.38 -6.28
N ILE A 8 -20.59 6.11 -6.06
CA ILE A 8 -19.64 4.99 -6.19
C ILE A 8 -19.43 4.61 -7.65
N VAL A 9 -20.42 4.87 -8.53
CA VAL A 9 -20.37 4.41 -9.93
C VAL A 9 -19.52 5.33 -10.78
N LYS A 10 -19.62 6.66 -10.59
CA LYS A 10 -18.94 7.66 -11.43
C LYS A 10 -17.41 7.48 -11.52
N PRO A 11 -16.68 7.18 -10.43
CA PRO A 11 -15.22 7.02 -10.51
C PRO A 11 -14.75 5.82 -11.34
N TRP A 12 -15.60 4.79 -11.53
CA TRP A 12 -15.20 3.58 -12.25
C TRP A 12 -14.94 3.83 -13.73
N PRO A 13 -15.89 4.42 -14.51
CA PRO A 13 -15.61 4.84 -15.88
C PRO A 13 -14.43 5.80 -15.99
N ASP A 14 -14.31 6.76 -15.07
CA ASP A 14 -13.27 7.79 -15.09
C ASP A 14 -11.85 7.17 -14.97
N ALA A 15 -11.69 6.16 -14.11
CA ALA A 15 -10.42 5.47 -13.89
C ALA A 15 -10.25 4.18 -14.72
N TRP A 16 -11.24 3.79 -15.53
CA TRP A 16 -11.26 2.47 -16.17
C TRP A 16 -10.06 2.26 -17.10
N ALA A 17 -9.69 3.29 -17.87
CA ALA A 17 -8.54 3.23 -18.78
C ALA A 17 -7.21 3.00 -18.04
N GLU A 18 -7.07 3.55 -16.83
CA GLU A 18 -5.91 3.34 -15.96
C GLU A 18 -5.94 1.98 -15.25
N PHE A 19 -7.15 1.45 -14.99
CA PHE A 19 -7.33 0.17 -14.30
C PHE A 19 -7.17 -1.05 -15.22
N VAL A 20 -7.54 -0.97 -16.50
CA VAL A 20 -7.46 -2.12 -17.43
C VAL A 20 -6.05 -2.73 -17.51
N PRO A 21 -4.95 -1.96 -17.61
CA PRO A 21 -3.59 -2.52 -17.59
C PRO A 21 -3.29 -3.34 -16.34
N PHE A 22 -3.90 -3.04 -15.19
CA PHE A 22 -3.70 -3.83 -13.98
C PHE A 22 -4.25 -5.26 -14.11
N LEU A 23 -5.31 -5.46 -14.90
CA LEU A 23 -5.94 -6.77 -15.09
C LEU A 23 -5.07 -7.77 -15.87
N SER A 24 -4.03 -7.31 -16.59
CA SER A 24 -3.11 -8.19 -17.31
C SER A 24 -2.02 -8.81 -16.44
N PHE A 25 -1.85 -8.32 -15.20
CA PHE A 25 -0.86 -8.86 -14.27
C PHE A 25 -1.28 -10.24 -13.71
N ASP A 26 -0.28 -10.99 -13.27
CA ASP A 26 -0.47 -12.29 -12.62
C ASP A 26 -1.30 -12.17 -11.32
N VAL A 27 -2.04 -13.24 -10.98
CA VAL A 27 -2.87 -13.30 -9.77
C VAL A 27 -2.08 -13.04 -8.49
N GLU A 28 -0.79 -13.39 -8.45
CA GLU A 28 0.08 -13.10 -7.31
C GLU A 28 0.33 -11.59 -7.14
N ILE A 29 0.39 -10.83 -8.23
CA ILE A 29 0.45 -9.36 -8.20
C ILE A 29 -0.89 -8.78 -7.72
N HIS A 30 -2.02 -9.33 -8.20
CA HIS A 30 -3.36 -8.89 -7.77
C HIS A 30 -3.56 -9.09 -6.27
N LYS A 31 -3.18 -10.25 -5.71
CA LYS A 31 -3.30 -10.57 -4.28
C LYS A 31 -2.61 -9.53 -3.40
N VAL A 32 -1.46 -9.01 -3.83
CA VAL A 32 -0.71 -8.02 -3.06
C VAL A 32 -1.34 -6.64 -3.20
N ILE A 33 -1.64 -6.20 -4.43
CA ILE A 33 -2.13 -4.85 -4.71
C ILE A 33 -3.56 -4.66 -4.18
N CYS A 34 -4.44 -5.64 -4.38
CA CYS A 34 -5.81 -5.59 -3.88
C CYS A 34 -5.90 -5.84 -2.36
N SER A 35 -4.79 -6.14 -1.67
CA SER A 35 -4.79 -6.17 -0.22
C SER A 35 -4.78 -4.74 0.34
N THR A 36 -5.91 -4.28 0.86
CA THR A 36 -6.00 -2.95 1.48
C THR A 36 -5.24 -2.88 2.81
N ASN A 37 -4.96 -4.03 3.43
CA ASN A 37 -4.28 -4.20 4.70
C ASN A 37 -3.01 -3.34 4.85
N VAL A 38 -2.19 -3.20 3.80
CA VAL A 38 -0.93 -2.43 3.89
C VAL A 38 -1.23 -0.95 4.10
N ILE A 39 -2.01 -0.33 3.21
CA ILE A 39 -2.34 1.10 3.28
C ILE A 39 -3.24 1.39 4.48
N GLU A 40 -4.20 0.52 4.77
CA GLU A 40 -5.09 0.68 5.93
C GLU A 40 -4.33 0.61 7.24
N SER A 41 -3.38 -0.33 7.40
CA SER A 41 -2.57 -0.45 8.62
C SER A 41 -1.72 0.80 8.86
N VAL A 42 -1.13 1.37 7.81
CA VAL A 42 -0.42 2.64 7.87
C VAL A 42 -1.35 3.79 8.28
N ASN A 43 -2.48 3.93 7.58
CA ASN A 43 -3.47 4.97 7.86
C ASN A 43 -4.06 4.85 9.27
N ALA A 44 -4.27 3.64 9.78
CA ALA A 44 -4.75 3.41 11.14
C ALA A 44 -3.74 3.89 12.19
N ARG A 45 -2.45 3.63 11.96
CA ARG A 45 -1.37 4.06 12.87
C ARG A 45 -1.19 5.57 12.88
N ILE A 46 -1.16 6.19 11.70
CA ILE A 46 -1.08 7.66 11.58
C ILE A 46 -2.29 8.29 12.28
N ARG A 47 -3.52 7.81 12.00
CA ARG A 47 -4.73 8.30 12.67
C ARG A 47 -4.67 8.14 14.19
N LYS A 48 -4.16 7.01 14.69
CA LYS A 48 -3.99 6.79 16.14
C LYS A 48 -3.04 7.81 16.76
N ALA A 49 -1.88 8.03 16.13
CA ALA A 49 -0.86 8.97 16.61
C ALA A 49 -1.35 10.43 16.58
N VAL A 50 -2.06 10.81 15.52
CA VAL A 50 -2.67 12.15 15.37
C VAL A 50 -3.75 12.38 16.41
N ARG A 51 -4.69 11.43 16.59
CA ARG A 51 -5.77 11.54 17.58
C ARG A 51 -5.25 11.65 19.01
N ALA A 52 -4.14 10.96 19.33
CA ALA A 52 -3.53 11.04 20.65
C ALA A 52 -2.91 12.42 20.95
N ARG A 53 -2.50 13.18 19.93
CA ARG A 53 -1.89 14.51 20.08
C ARG A 53 -2.89 15.66 19.98
N GLY A 54 -3.97 15.51 19.20
CA GLY A 54 -4.97 16.56 19.01
C GLY A 54 -4.48 17.67 18.07
N HIS A 55 -4.29 18.89 18.59
CA HIS A 55 -3.82 20.04 17.81
C HIS A 55 -2.29 20.06 17.66
N PHE A 56 -1.82 20.53 16.51
CA PHE A 56 -0.39 20.73 16.24
C PHE A 56 -0.07 22.23 16.17
N PRO A 57 1.07 22.66 16.71
CA PRO A 57 1.48 24.07 16.69
C PRO A 57 1.93 24.55 15.30
N ASN A 58 2.40 23.64 14.43
CA ASN A 58 2.77 23.91 13.05
C ASN A 58 2.78 22.61 12.22
N GLU A 59 2.97 22.73 10.91
CA GLU A 59 3.03 21.61 9.98
C GLU A 59 4.20 20.65 10.27
N ALA A 60 5.37 21.20 10.62
CA ALA A 60 6.56 20.39 10.92
C ALA A 60 6.34 19.43 12.11
N ALA A 61 5.59 19.87 13.13
CA ALA A 61 5.20 19.03 14.26
C ALA A 61 4.24 17.89 13.85
N ALA A 62 3.30 18.17 12.95
CA ALA A 62 2.40 17.16 12.39
C ALA A 62 3.16 16.14 11.53
N LEU A 63 4.10 16.59 10.70
CA LEU A 63 4.95 15.71 9.89
C LEU A 63 5.84 14.83 10.77
N THR A 64 6.46 15.41 11.80
CA THR A 64 7.27 14.66 12.77
C THR A 64 6.45 13.59 13.49
N CYS A 65 5.20 13.90 13.84
CA CYS A 65 4.26 12.94 14.43
C CYS A 65 4.00 11.75 13.51
N ALA A 66 3.69 12.00 12.23
CA ALA A 66 3.48 10.95 11.24
C ALA A 66 4.75 10.11 11.02
N TYR A 67 5.91 10.76 10.92
CA TYR A 67 7.21 10.10 10.77
C TYR A 67 7.49 9.15 11.94
N MET A 68 7.35 9.61 13.18
CA MET A 68 7.56 8.76 14.37
C MET A 68 6.58 7.59 14.41
N ALA A 69 5.32 7.79 14.02
CA ALA A 69 4.31 6.73 13.98
C ALA A 69 4.64 5.63 12.95
N LEU A 70 5.26 6.00 11.84
CA LEU A 70 5.75 5.09 10.80
C LEU A 70 7.03 4.37 11.23
N MET A 71 8.02 5.10 11.74
CA MET A 71 9.31 4.51 12.12
C MET A 71 9.19 3.56 13.33
N GLY A 72 8.29 3.87 14.27
CA GLY A 72 7.98 2.97 15.39
C GLY A 72 7.12 1.76 15.01
N SER A 73 6.97 1.41 13.73
CA SER A 73 6.05 0.36 13.28
C SER A 73 6.56 -1.06 13.32
N ASP A 74 7.86 -1.24 13.13
CA ASP A 74 8.49 -2.54 13.21
C ASP A 74 9.80 -2.45 14.00
N PRO A 75 9.74 -2.11 15.30
CA PRO A 75 10.94 -1.93 16.12
C PRO A 75 11.76 -3.22 16.28
N THR A 76 11.15 -4.38 15.98
CA THR A 76 11.79 -5.71 16.10
C THR A 76 12.19 -6.31 14.75
N GLY A 77 11.84 -5.68 13.63
CA GLY A 77 12.08 -6.22 12.28
C GLY A 77 11.26 -7.47 11.92
N LYS A 78 10.40 -7.97 12.83
CA LYS A 78 9.61 -9.20 12.63
C LYS A 78 8.50 -9.00 11.61
N GLY A 79 7.97 -7.78 11.49
CA GLY A 79 7.02 -7.41 10.44
C GLY A 79 7.65 -7.53 9.06
N ARG A 80 8.84 -6.95 8.89
CA ARG A 80 9.63 -6.97 7.66
C ARG A 80 9.96 -8.41 7.23
N LYS A 81 10.40 -9.28 8.14
CA LYS A 81 10.69 -10.69 7.83
C LYS A 81 9.46 -11.44 7.28
N ARG A 82 8.30 -11.32 7.93
CA ARG A 82 7.05 -11.92 7.44
C ARG A 82 6.64 -11.37 6.08
N TRP A 83 6.85 -10.07 5.87
CA TRP A 83 6.54 -9.41 4.61
C TRP A 83 7.43 -9.94 3.47
N THR A 84 8.76 -10.04 3.68
CA THR A 84 9.68 -10.59 2.68
C THR A 84 9.29 -11.99 2.21
N MET A 85 8.81 -12.86 3.10
CA MET A 85 8.33 -14.20 2.71
C MET A 85 7.08 -14.14 1.84
N ARG A 86 6.10 -13.29 2.18
CA ARG A 86 4.84 -13.14 1.43
C ARG A 86 5.05 -12.57 0.02
N TRP A 87 6.15 -11.86 -0.20
CA TRP A 87 6.47 -11.23 -1.47
C TRP A 87 7.23 -12.12 -2.46
N LYS A 88 7.64 -13.33 -2.08
CA LYS A 88 8.44 -14.19 -2.96
C LYS A 88 7.75 -14.53 -4.29
N ALA A 89 6.49 -14.99 -4.25
CA ALA A 89 5.75 -15.32 -5.47
C ALA A 89 5.39 -14.06 -6.31
N PRO A 90 4.89 -12.97 -5.71
CA PRO A 90 4.70 -11.70 -6.42
C PRO A 90 5.97 -11.14 -7.07
N LEU A 91 7.13 -11.22 -6.40
CA LEU A 91 8.42 -10.77 -6.96
C LEU A 91 8.83 -11.57 -8.20
N ASN A 92 8.58 -12.89 -8.21
CA ASN A 92 8.81 -13.70 -9.40
C ASN A 92 7.91 -13.28 -10.56
N ALA A 93 6.62 -13.03 -10.29
CA ALA A 93 5.68 -12.53 -11.29
C ALA A 93 6.09 -11.15 -11.83
N PHE A 94 6.54 -10.23 -10.96
CA PHE A 94 7.08 -8.93 -11.39
C PHE A 94 8.33 -9.07 -12.25
N ARG A 95 9.21 -10.03 -11.96
CA ARG A 95 10.41 -10.27 -12.77
C ARG A 95 10.06 -10.73 -14.19
N ILE A 96 9.00 -11.51 -14.35
CA ILE A 96 8.49 -11.93 -15.67
C ILE A 96 7.82 -10.75 -16.38
N ALA A 97 6.94 -10.02 -15.68
CA ALA A 97 6.21 -8.90 -16.25
C ALA A 97 7.11 -7.70 -16.64
N PHE A 98 8.26 -7.55 -15.95
CA PHE A 98 9.22 -6.46 -16.14
C PHE A 98 10.65 -7.00 -16.32
N ASP A 99 10.84 -7.82 -17.35
CA ASP A 99 12.13 -8.42 -17.64
C ASP A 99 13.23 -7.35 -17.81
N GLY A 100 14.44 -7.66 -17.31
CA GLY A 100 15.59 -6.75 -17.29
C GLY A 100 15.49 -5.52 -16.37
N ARG A 101 14.35 -5.25 -15.72
CA ARG A 101 14.21 -4.12 -14.77
C ARG A 101 14.54 -4.46 -13.32
N LEU A 102 14.32 -5.71 -12.93
CA LEU A 102 14.63 -6.20 -11.60
C LEU A 102 15.93 -6.99 -11.65
N ALA A 103 16.98 -6.47 -11.00
CA ALA A 103 18.22 -7.20 -10.87
C ALA A 103 17.98 -8.53 -10.12
N PRO A 104 18.66 -9.64 -10.51
CA PRO A 104 18.71 -10.80 -9.64
C PRO A 104 19.26 -10.34 -8.29
N ALA A 105 18.67 -10.79 -7.19
CA ALA A 105 19.19 -10.51 -5.86
C ALA A 105 20.65 -10.98 -5.84
N GLY A 106 21.59 -10.04 -5.76
CA GLY A 106 23.01 -10.34 -5.68
C GLY A 106 23.26 -11.24 -4.48
N ASN A 107 23.90 -12.37 -4.72
CA ASN A 107 24.47 -13.23 -3.67
C ASN A 107 25.66 -12.52 -3.03
#